data_AF-A0A3N5S875-F1
#
_entry.id   AF-A0A3N5S875-F1
#
_cell.length_a   1.000
_cell.length_b   1.000
_cell.length_c   1.000
_cell.angle_alpha   90.00
_cell.angle_beta   90.00
_cell.angle_gamma   90.00
#
_symmetry.space_group_name_H-M   'P 1'
#
loop_
_entity.id
_entity.type
_entity.pdbx_description
1 polymer ?
#
loop_
_entity_poly.entity_id
_entity_poly.type
_entity_poly.pdbx_seq_one_letter_code
_entity_poly.pdbx_strand_id
1 'polypeptide(L)'
;MHGSAPMSKLAESTKDVNLNEGLNRLFTDPDADRAREYFRQKSRALKPKISTVKEVVRTMINNGDYIAIGGFGANRIPTAILHEIVRQGKKNL
;
A
#
# COMPACT_ATOMS: atom_id res chain seq x y z
N MET A 1 13.25 -5.59 -50.90
CA MET A 1 12.34 -6.60 -50.35
C MET A 1 12.08 -6.25 -48.91
N HIS A 2 10.95 -5.56 -48.66
CA HIS A 2 10.53 -5.10 -47.35
C HIS A 2 9.72 -6.22 -46.68
N GLY A 3 10.31 -6.88 -45.69
CA GLY A 3 9.63 -7.88 -44.87
C GLY A 3 9.01 -7.23 -43.63
N SER A 4 7.83 -6.63 -43.77
CA SER A 4 6.98 -6.21 -42.66
C SER A 4 6.32 -7.43 -42.03
N ALA A 5 6.74 -7.83 -40.83
CA ALA A 5 5.88 -8.64 -39.97
C ALA A 5 4.78 -7.73 -39.41
N PRO A 6 3.50 -8.13 -39.51
CA PRO A 6 2.38 -7.23 -39.26
C PRO A 6 2.21 -6.99 -37.77
N MET A 7 2.16 -5.71 -37.40
CA MET A 7 1.45 -5.20 -36.23
C MET A 7 -0.03 -5.63 -36.35
N SER A 8 -0.34 -6.85 -35.90
CA SER A 8 -1.72 -7.31 -35.79
C SER A 8 -2.35 -6.63 -34.57
N LYS A 9 -2.93 -5.45 -34.86
CA LYS A 9 -4.13 -4.85 -34.27
C LYS A 9 -4.18 -4.85 -32.73
N LEU A 10 -3.85 -3.71 -32.12
CA LEU A 10 -4.79 -2.61 -31.83
C LEU A 10 -5.91 -3.04 -30.88
N ALA A 11 -5.83 -2.43 -29.69
CA ALA A 11 -6.95 -2.12 -28.81
C ALA A 11 -7.76 -3.34 -28.38
N GLU A 12 -7.31 -3.99 -27.31
CA GLU A 12 -8.27 -4.59 -26.39
C GLU A 12 -9.20 -3.44 -25.98
N SER A 13 -10.42 -3.53 -26.51
CA SER A 13 -11.51 -2.59 -26.31
C SER A 13 -11.53 -2.18 -24.85
N THR A 14 -11.23 -0.91 -24.58
CA THR A 14 -11.76 -0.22 -23.41
C THR A 14 -13.28 -0.22 -23.59
N LYS A 15 -13.91 -1.36 -23.31
CA LYS A 15 -15.34 -1.40 -23.05
C LYS A 15 -15.59 -0.34 -22.01
N ASP A 16 -16.62 0.46 -22.17
CA ASP A 16 -17.13 1.29 -21.09
C ASP A 16 -17.35 0.37 -19.88
N VAL A 17 -16.41 0.41 -18.94
CA VAL A 17 -16.42 -0.39 -17.73
C VAL A 17 -17.47 0.24 -16.82
N ASN A 18 -18.74 -0.04 -17.11
CA ASN A 18 -19.87 0.30 -16.27
C ASN A 18 -19.92 -0.75 -15.14
N LEU A 19 -19.11 -0.51 -14.11
CA LEU A 19 -19.01 -1.38 -12.95
C LEU A 19 -20.10 -1.02 -11.96
N ASN A 20 -20.95 -2.00 -11.66
CA ASN A 20 -21.84 -1.92 -10.50
C ASN A 20 -21.07 -2.12 -9.17
N GLU A 21 -19.89 -2.75 -9.21
CA GLU A 21 -19.03 -3.01 -8.04
C GLU A 21 -17.54 -3.08 -8.40
N GLY A 22 -16.66 -2.93 -7.40
CA GLY A 22 -15.21 -2.96 -7.58
C GLY A 22 -14.68 -4.37 -7.85
N LEU A 23 -13.68 -4.48 -8.74
CA LEU A 23 -13.09 -5.75 -9.15
C LEU A 23 -12.05 -6.32 -8.18
N ASN A 24 -11.55 -5.50 -7.25
CA ASN A 24 -10.44 -5.86 -6.35
C ASN A 24 -10.92 -6.10 -4.93
N ARG A 25 -10.15 -6.92 -4.20
CA ARG A 25 -10.37 -7.14 -2.78
C ARG A 25 -10.22 -5.82 -2.03
N LEU A 26 -11.18 -5.55 -1.14
CA LEU A 26 -11.06 -4.45 -0.20
C LEU A 26 -9.82 -4.65 0.67
N PHE A 27 -9.06 -3.56 0.86
CA PHE A 27 -7.88 -3.57 1.72
C PHE A 27 -8.21 -3.99 3.16
N THR A 28 -9.39 -3.60 3.64
CA THR A 28 -9.92 -4.01 4.95
C THR A 28 -11.39 -4.39 4.82
N ASP A 29 -11.86 -5.22 5.75
CA ASP A 29 -13.28 -5.53 5.93
C ASP A 29 -14.05 -4.24 6.28
N PRO A 30 -15.11 -3.87 5.54
CA PRO A 30 -15.88 -2.66 5.80
C PRO A 30 -16.90 -2.83 6.94
N ASP A 31 -17.13 -4.04 7.46
CA ASP A 31 -18.08 -4.30 8.54
C ASP A 31 -17.59 -3.68 9.87
N ALA A 32 -18.39 -2.75 10.39
CA ALA A 32 -18.10 -2.05 11.64
C ALA A 32 -18.09 -2.97 12.86
N ASP A 33 -18.89 -4.04 12.90
CA ASP A 33 -18.92 -4.98 14.02
C ASP A 33 -17.68 -5.88 14.03
N ARG A 34 -17.23 -6.32 12.85
CA ARG A 34 -15.93 -7.01 12.69
C ARG A 34 -14.77 -6.13 13.16
N ALA A 35 -14.78 -4.85 12.81
CA ALA A 35 -13.77 -3.90 13.30
C ALA A 35 -13.81 -3.79 14.83
N ARG A 36 -15.00 -3.62 15.43
CA ARG A 36 -15.15 -3.54 16.90
C ARG A 36 -14.66 -4.82 17.58
N GLU A 37 -14.99 -6.00 17.06
CA GLU A 37 -14.50 -7.30 17.57
C GLU A 37 -12.98 -7.37 17.59
N TYR A 38 -12.34 -7.01 16.48
CA TYR A 38 -10.89 -7.00 16.36
C TYR A 38 -10.24 -6.03 17.37
N PHE A 39 -10.77 -4.80 17.50
CA PHE A 39 -10.22 -3.81 18.42
C PHE A 39 -10.47 -4.16 19.90
N ARG A 40 -11.54 -4.90 20.23
CA ARG A 40 -11.82 -5.34 21.61
C ARG A 40 -10.72 -6.20 22.20
N GLN A 41 -10.00 -6.96 21.37
CA GLN A 41 -8.92 -7.85 21.81
C GLN A 41 -7.59 -7.11 22.07
N LYS A 42 -7.44 -5.85 21.62
CA LYS A 42 -6.18 -5.11 21.79
C LYS A 42 -5.99 -4.63 23.22
N SER A 43 -4.75 -4.73 23.70
CA SER A 43 -4.36 -4.22 25.02
C SER A 43 -4.68 -2.73 25.17
N ARG A 44 -5.31 -2.37 26.30
CA ARG A 44 -5.59 -0.97 26.72
C ARG A 44 -4.47 -0.36 27.56
N ALA A 45 -3.39 -1.10 27.82
CA ALA A 45 -2.28 -0.63 28.63
C ALA A 45 -1.60 0.60 28.02
N LEU A 46 -1.28 1.58 28.87
CA LEU A 46 -0.50 2.75 28.50
C LEU A 46 0.99 2.35 28.45
N LYS A 47 1.50 2.08 27.25
CA LYS A 47 2.90 1.75 27.02
C LYS A 47 3.57 2.86 26.20
N PRO A 48 4.84 3.22 26.48
CA PRO A 48 5.61 4.08 25.60
C PRO A 48 5.67 3.49 24.18
N LYS A 49 5.36 4.31 23.17
CA LYS A 49 5.41 3.91 21.74
C LYS A 49 6.53 4.63 20.97
N ILE A 50 7.40 5.33 21.69
CA ILE A 50 8.53 6.06 21.09
C ILE A 50 9.56 5.04 20.62
N SER A 51 10.08 5.25 19.42
CA SER A 51 11.12 4.41 18.83
C SER A 51 11.97 5.23 17.87
N THR A 52 13.07 4.66 17.38
CA THR A 52 13.91 5.31 16.38
C THR A 52 13.44 4.93 14.97
N VAL A 53 13.66 5.83 14.01
CA VAL A 53 13.36 5.59 12.58
C VAL A 53 13.95 4.27 12.08
N LYS A 54 15.23 4.01 12.42
CA LYS A 54 15.94 2.78 12.05
C LYS A 54 15.27 1.53 12.63
N GLU A 55 14.84 1.58 13.88
CA GLU A 55 14.19 0.44 14.55
C GLU A 55 12.83 0.14 13.93
N VAL A 56 12.02 1.19 13.74
CA VAL A 56 10.66 1.08 13.19
C VAL A 56 10.71 0.48 11.79
N VAL A 57 11.55 1.02 10.90
CA VAL A 57 11.63 0.48 9.53
C VAL A 57 12.18 -0.95 9.52
N ARG A 58 13.07 -1.29 10.44
CA ARG A 58 13.64 -2.65 10.51
C ARG A 58 12.62 -3.69 10.93
N THR A 59 11.81 -3.36 11.94
CA THR A 59 10.97 -4.32 12.67
C THR A 59 9.49 -4.27 12.28
N MET A 60 9.03 -3.18 11.70
CA MET A 60 7.59 -2.95 11.45
C MET A 60 7.23 -2.82 9.97
N ILE A 61 8.22 -2.84 9.07
CA ILE A 61 8.01 -2.79 7.61
C ILE A 61 8.71 -3.99 6.98
N ASN A 62 7.97 -4.77 6.22
CA ASN A 62 8.44 -5.96 5.53
C ASN A 62 8.36 -5.78 4.01
N ASN A 63 9.10 -6.61 3.28
CA ASN A 63 8.92 -6.68 1.83
C ASN A 63 7.53 -7.27 1.54
N GLY A 64 6.80 -6.70 0.59
CA GLY A 64 5.42 -7.12 0.30
C GLY A 64 4.34 -6.33 1.04
N ASP A 65 4.69 -5.48 2.01
CA ASP A 65 3.71 -4.72 2.77
C ASP A 65 3.06 -3.64 1.90
N TYR A 66 1.74 -3.55 1.94
CA TYR A 66 1.01 -2.43 1.33
C TYR A 66 1.03 -1.22 2.27
N ILE A 67 1.79 -0.17 1.91
CA ILE A 67 2.02 0.99 2.78
C ILE A 67 1.26 2.22 2.28
N ALA A 68 0.53 2.88 3.18
CA ALA A 68 -0.02 4.21 2.95
C ALA A 68 0.83 5.29 3.64
N ILE A 69 1.09 6.38 2.93
CA ILE A 69 1.91 7.50 3.43
C ILE A 69 1.04 8.77 3.46
N GLY A 70 0.94 9.39 4.63
CA GLY A 70 0.27 10.68 4.78
C GLY A 70 1.10 11.86 4.25
N GLY A 71 0.47 13.03 4.20
CA GLY A 71 1.06 14.26 3.63
C GLY A 71 0.42 14.64 2.30
N PHE A 72 0.95 15.67 1.64
CA PHE A 72 0.46 16.08 0.32
C PHE A 72 1.63 16.56 -0.56
N GLY A 73 1.89 15.83 -1.66
CA GLY A 73 3.08 16.08 -2.48
C GLY A 73 4.35 15.99 -1.62
N ALA A 74 5.14 17.07 -1.58
CA ALA A 74 6.31 17.18 -0.71
C ALA A 74 6.00 17.70 0.71
N ASN A 75 4.75 18.09 1.00
CA ASN A 75 4.40 18.79 2.22
C ASN A 75 4.06 17.82 3.36
N ARG A 76 4.79 17.96 4.48
CA ARG A 76 4.60 17.20 5.73
C ARG A 76 4.56 15.69 5.54
N ILE A 77 5.36 15.18 4.61
CA ILE A 77 5.59 13.74 4.45
C ILE A 77 6.60 13.24 5.51
N PRO A 78 6.54 11.96 5.91
CA PRO A 78 7.47 11.39 6.88
C PRO A 78 8.82 11.07 6.24
N THR A 79 9.51 12.06 5.67
CA THR A 79 10.74 11.91 4.86
C THR A 79 11.78 11.01 5.52
N ALA A 80 11.99 11.14 6.83
CA ALA A 80 12.95 10.33 7.55
C ALA A 80 12.64 8.82 7.48
N ILE A 81 11.36 8.44 7.61
CA ILE A 81 10.92 7.03 7.46
C ILE A 81 11.10 6.58 6.01
N LEU A 82 10.70 7.40 5.03
CA LEU A 82 10.79 7.04 3.61
C LEU A 82 12.23 6.82 3.16
N HIS A 83 13.14 7.72 3.54
CA HIS A 83 14.57 7.56 3.24
C HIS A 83 15.15 6.33 3.92
N GLU A 84 14.71 6.02 5.13
CA GLU A 84 15.15 4.84 5.86
C GLU A 84 14.66 3.53 5.22
N ILE A 85 13.43 3.49 4.69
CA ILE A 85 12.88 2.36 3.91
C ILE A 85 13.81 2.06 2.72
N VAL A 86 14.17 3.11 1.97
CA VAL A 86 15.09 3.00 0.83
C VAL A 86 16.47 2.55 1.29
N ARG A 87 16.99 3.13 2.38
CA ARG A 87 18.32 2.80 2.94
C ARG A 87 18.43 1.35 3.42
N GLN A 88 17.35 0.81 4.00
CA GLN A 88 17.29 -0.59 4.40
C GLN A 88 16.96 -1.55 3.23
N GLY A 89 16.70 -1.01 2.05
CA GLY A 89 16.49 -1.80 0.83
C GLY A 89 15.19 -2.60 0.83
N LYS A 90 14.14 -2.14 1.53
CA LYS A 90 12.82 -2.78 1.48
C LYS A 90 12.26 -2.76 0.05
N LYS A 91 11.61 -3.83 -0.39
CA LYS A 91 11.16 -4.05 -1.78
C LYS A 91 9.72 -4.54 -1.83
N ASN A 92 9.11 -4.36 -3.00
CA ASN A 92 7.76 -4.84 -3.31
C ASN A 92 6.73 -4.28 -2.30
N LEU A 93 6.77 -2.98 -2.07
CA LEU A 93 5.87 -2.25 -1.15
C LEU A 93 4.69 -1.63 -1.91
#